data_AF-A0A7W0WDV8-F1
#
_entry.id   AF-A0A7W0WDV8-F1
#
_cell.length_a   1.000
_cell.length_b   1.000
_cell.length_c   1.000
_cell.angle_alpha   90.00
_cell.angle_beta   90.00
_cell.angle_gamma   90.00
#
_symmetry.space_group_name_H-M   'P 1'
#
loop_
_entity.id
_entity.type
_entity.pdbx_description
1 polymer ?
#
loop_
_entity_poly.entity_id
_entity_poly.type
_entity_poly.pdbx_seq_one_letter_code
_entity_poly.pdbx_strand_id
1 'polypeptide(L)'
;MIDNILISSSIHVVVGTLVLATTLIAAVITGWMAWRGRALTTGTHLILIAVQLILMLQALMGIKLLDQGQGVAQLFIHYVGGLAPLLFFSLLYWLPVRQPRTRTRLAAAVTTSAFVFALMTFTIGQAYVRGNL
;
A
#
# COMPACT_ATOMS: atom_id res chain seq x y z
N MET A 1 -4.08 -21.79 -13.44
CA MET A 1 -2.97 -22.15 -12.53
C MET A 1 -1.66 -22.10 -13.29
N ILE A 2 -0.88 -21.04 -13.07
CA ILE A 2 0.37 -20.77 -13.80
C ILE A 2 1.57 -21.54 -13.18
N ASP A 3 1.49 -21.90 -11.89
CA ASP A 3 2.48 -22.69 -11.16
C ASP A 3 1.83 -23.56 -10.06
N ASN A 4 2.62 -24.43 -9.41
CA ASN A 4 2.22 -25.31 -8.30
C ASN A 4 2.36 -24.67 -6.90
N ILE A 5 2.68 -23.38 -6.81
CA ILE A 5 2.82 -22.68 -5.53
C ILE A 5 1.42 -22.37 -5.02
N LEU A 6 1.09 -22.82 -3.81
CA LEU A 6 -0.19 -22.52 -3.17
C LEU A 6 0.02 -21.48 -2.07
N ILE A 7 -0.68 -20.36 -2.18
CA ILE A 7 -0.72 -19.33 -1.13
C ILE A 7 -2.06 -19.46 -0.40
N SER A 8 -2.03 -19.38 0.93
CA SER A 8 -3.25 -19.37 1.74
C SER A 8 -3.79 -17.95 1.89
N SER A 9 -5.12 -17.82 1.94
CA SER A 9 -5.78 -16.52 2.15
C SER A 9 -5.36 -15.90 3.49
N SER A 10 -5.09 -16.72 4.51
CA SER A 10 -4.60 -16.26 5.82
C SER A 10 -3.29 -15.49 5.72
N ILE A 11 -2.33 -15.97 4.92
CA ILE A 11 -1.06 -15.26 4.70
C ILE A 11 -1.31 -13.91 4.02
N HIS A 12 -2.19 -13.88 3.01
CA HIS A 12 -2.56 -12.64 2.33
C HIS A 12 -3.24 -11.62 3.28
N VAL A 13 -4.04 -12.07 4.24
CA VAL A 13 -4.64 -11.19 5.26
C VAL A 13 -3.58 -10.66 6.24
N VAL A 14 -2.64 -11.51 6.67
CA VAL A 14 -1.52 -11.09 7.54
C VAL A 14 -0.68 -10.03 6.84
N VAL A 15 -0.29 -10.25 5.59
CA VAL A 15 0.48 -9.25 4.84
C VAL A 15 -0.34 -8.00 4.53
N GLY A 16 -1.65 -8.12 4.29
CA GLY A 16 -2.56 -6.98 4.21
C GLY A 16 -2.56 -6.14 5.49
N THR A 17 -2.49 -6.77 6.66
CA THR A 17 -2.36 -6.07 7.95
C THR A 17 -1.01 -5.36 8.07
N LEU A 18 0.07 -5.98 7.59
CA LEU A 18 1.40 -5.34 7.51
C LEU A 18 1.39 -4.13 6.56
N VAL A 19 0.68 -4.20 5.44
CA VAL A 19 0.48 -3.03 4.55
C VAL A 19 -0.18 -1.89 5.31
N LEU A 20 -1.27 -2.14 6.06
CA LEU A 20 -1.93 -1.10 6.85
C LEU A 20 -1.00 -0.47 7.88
N ALA A 21 -0.28 -1.30 8.64
CA ALA A 21 0.65 -0.81 9.66
C ALA A 21 1.78 0.03 9.05
N THR A 22 2.41 -0.46 7.98
CA THR A 22 3.56 0.21 7.36
C THR A 22 3.17 1.48 6.61
N THR A 23 2.03 1.50 5.91
CA THR A 23 1.51 2.72 5.28
C THR A 23 1.11 3.77 6.33
N LEU A 24 0.52 3.36 7.46
CA LEU A 24 0.25 4.27 8.58
C LEU A 24 1.54 4.86 9.16
N ILE A 25 2.56 4.04 9.41
CA ILE A 25 3.87 4.51 9.89
C ILE A 25 4.47 5.52 8.91
N ALA A 26 4.42 5.24 7.60
CA ALA A 26 4.90 6.15 6.58
C ALA A 26 4.13 7.49 6.59
N ALA A 27 2.81 7.45 6.73
CA ALA A 27 1.96 8.65 6.82
C ALA A 27 2.28 9.48 8.07
N VAL A 28 2.43 8.84 9.23
CA VAL A 28 2.78 9.51 10.49
C VAL A 28 4.16 10.15 10.41
N ILE A 29 5.18 9.43 9.93
CA ILE A 29 6.55 9.94 9.85
C ILE A 29 6.62 11.12 8.89
N THR A 30 6.13 10.96 7.66
CA THR A 30 6.20 12.02 6.64
C THR A 30 5.33 13.21 7.01
N GLY A 31 4.15 12.97 7.61
CA GLY A 31 3.28 14.02 8.16
C GLY A 31 3.96 14.81 9.28
N TRP A 32 4.60 14.13 10.22
CA TRP A 32 5.38 14.78 11.28
C TRP A 32 6.54 15.61 10.74
N MET A 33 7.28 15.09 9.76
CA MET A 33 8.36 15.84 9.11
C MET A 33 7.85 17.06 8.35
N ALA A 34 6.71 16.93 7.64
CA ALA A 34 6.07 18.03 6.95
C ALA A 34 5.61 19.12 7.93
N TRP A 35 5.00 18.73 9.06
CA TRP A 35 4.62 19.64 10.13
C TRP A 35 5.82 20.39 10.71
N ARG A 36 6.92 19.67 10.97
CA ARG A 36 8.17 20.25 11.52
C ARG A 36 8.98 21.01 10.47
N GLY A 37 8.53 21.07 9.22
CA GLY A 37 9.23 21.74 8.12
C GLY A 37 10.59 21.12 7.79
N ARG A 38 10.81 19.84 8.11
CA ARG A 38 12.07 19.12 7.92
C ARG A 38 12.11 18.46 6.54
N ALA A 39 13.29 18.33 5.95
CA ALA A 39 13.50 17.56 4.72
C ALA A 39 13.49 16.06 5.02
N LEU A 40 13.01 15.25 4.06
CA LEU A 40 13.10 13.79 4.12
C LEU A 40 14.55 13.34 4.34
N THR A 41 14.74 12.36 5.22
CA THR A 41 16.05 11.77 5.51
C THR A 41 16.24 10.47 4.72
N THR A 42 17.48 9.99 4.63
CA THR A 42 17.79 8.66 4.06
C THR A 42 16.99 7.55 4.74
N GLY A 43 16.89 7.58 6.08
CA GLY A 43 16.07 6.61 6.82
C GLY A 43 14.59 6.67 6.44
N THR A 44 14.06 7.86 6.19
CA THR A 44 12.67 8.02 5.70
C THR A 44 12.52 7.38 4.33
N HIS A 45 13.46 7.60 3.41
CA HIS A 45 13.43 6.97 2.09
C HIS A 45 13.50 5.45 2.15
N LEU A 46 14.32 4.87 3.03
CA LEU A 46 14.38 3.42 3.23
C LEU A 46 13.04 2.85 3.72
N ILE A 47 12.37 3.54 4.64
CA ILE A 47 11.03 3.16 5.09
C ILE A 47 10.03 3.19 3.93
N LEU A 48 10.03 4.26 3.12
CA LEU A 48 9.13 4.38 1.97
C LEU A 48 9.40 3.31 0.90
N ILE A 49 10.65 2.89 0.70
CA ILE A 49 11.01 1.77 -0.18
C ILE A 49 10.49 0.46 0.41
N ALA A 50 10.71 0.20 1.70
CA ALA A 50 10.25 -1.02 2.35
C ALA A 50 8.72 -1.18 2.27
N VAL A 51 7.96 -0.09 2.45
CA VAL A 51 6.49 -0.11 2.30
C VAL A 51 6.08 -0.49 0.88
N GLN A 52 6.77 0.05 -0.13
CA GLN A 52 6.50 -0.30 -1.54
C GLN A 52 6.78 -1.77 -1.82
N LEU A 53 7.85 -2.34 -1.28
CA LEU A 53 8.15 -3.77 -1.43
C LEU A 53 7.05 -4.65 -0.80
N ILE A 54 6.54 -4.27 0.36
CA ILE A 54 5.43 -4.97 1.03
C ILE A 54 4.14 -4.86 0.20
N LEU A 55 3.84 -3.68 -0.36
CA LEU A 55 2.72 -3.47 -1.28
C LEU A 55 2.83 -4.34 -2.54
N MET A 56 4.03 -4.42 -3.14
CA MET A 56 4.28 -5.29 -4.29
C MET A 56 4.04 -6.76 -3.94
N LEU A 57 4.53 -7.22 -2.79
CA LEU A 57 4.27 -8.58 -2.30
C LEU A 57 2.76 -8.83 -2.13
N GLN A 58 2.04 -7.89 -1.52
CA GLN A 58 0.58 -7.98 -1.34
C GLN A 58 -0.15 -8.09 -2.69
N ALA A 59 0.24 -7.28 -3.68
CA ALA A 59 -0.34 -7.32 -5.02
C ALA A 59 -0.08 -8.66 -5.72
N LEU A 60 1.16 -9.17 -5.64
CA LEU A 60 1.53 -10.48 -6.21
C LEU A 60 0.73 -11.63 -5.58
N MET A 61 0.58 -11.63 -4.25
CA MET A 61 -0.25 -12.63 -3.58
C MET A 61 -1.72 -12.53 -3.99
N GLY A 62 -2.25 -11.31 -4.11
CA GLY A 62 -3.61 -11.10 -4.58
C GLY A 62 -3.84 -11.67 -5.98
N ILE A 63 -2.92 -11.41 -6.91
CA ILE A 63 -2.95 -12.00 -8.26
C ILE A 63 -2.89 -13.53 -8.19
N LYS A 64 -2.04 -14.08 -7.33
CA LYS A 64 -1.93 -15.54 -7.19
C LYS A 64 -3.20 -16.18 -6.62
N LEU A 65 -3.83 -15.56 -5.62
CA LEU A 65 -5.11 -16.03 -5.08
C LEU A 65 -6.21 -16.00 -6.15
N LEU A 66 -6.22 -15.00 -7.03
CA LEU A 66 -7.12 -14.94 -8.19
C LEU A 66 -6.86 -16.09 -9.18
N ASP A 67 -5.59 -16.43 -9.47
CA ASP A 67 -5.24 -17.61 -10.30
C ASP A 67 -5.65 -18.95 -9.62
N GLN A 68 -5.73 -18.97 -8.29
CA GLN A 68 -6.28 -20.10 -7.50
C GLN A 68 -7.81 -20.10 -7.41
N GLY A 69 -8.50 -19.18 -8.10
CA GLY A 69 -9.97 -19.07 -8.12
C GLY A 69 -10.59 -18.39 -6.90
N GLN A 70 -9.77 -17.82 -6.01
CA GLN A 70 -10.25 -17.10 -4.83
C GLN A 70 -10.48 -15.62 -5.14
N GLY A 71 -11.49 -15.01 -4.52
CA GLY A 71 -11.68 -13.56 -4.58
C GLY A 71 -12.12 -13.00 -5.93
N VAL A 72 -12.66 -13.83 -6.83
CA VAL A 72 -13.14 -13.40 -8.17
C VAL A 72 -14.17 -12.26 -8.09
N ALA A 73 -15.07 -12.30 -7.09
CA ALA A 73 -16.03 -11.20 -6.84
C ALA A 73 -15.35 -9.88 -6.42
N GLN A 74 -14.10 -9.94 -5.96
CA GLN A 74 -13.32 -8.80 -5.46
C GLN A 74 -12.25 -8.34 -6.47
N LEU A 75 -12.27 -8.83 -7.72
CA LEU A 75 -11.23 -8.60 -8.72
C LEU A 75 -10.83 -7.11 -8.86
N PHE A 76 -11.83 -6.23 -9.03
CA PHE A 76 -11.59 -4.80 -9.19
C PHE A 76 -11.05 -4.14 -7.92
N ILE A 77 -11.53 -4.57 -6.75
CA ILE A 77 -11.03 -4.08 -5.46
C ILE A 77 -9.58 -4.51 -5.27
N HIS A 78 -9.23 -5.74 -5.68
CA HIS A 78 -7.86 -6.24 -5.65
C HIS A 78 -6.92 -5.45 -6.56
N TYR A 79 -7.29 -5.22 -7.81
CA TYR A 79 -6.43 -4.49 -8.75
C TYR A 79 -6.32 -3.01 -8.43
N VAL A 80 -7.46 -2.32 -8.29
CA VAL A 80 -7.45 -0.87 -8.04
C VAL A 80 -6.93 -0.60 -6.63
N GLY A 81 -7.45 -1.33 -5.65
CA GLY A 81 -7.07 -1.21 -4.24
C GLY A 81 -5.63 -1.59 -3.93
N GLY A 82 -5.10 -2.63 -4.59
CA GLY A 82 -3.72 -3.07 -4.42
C GLY A 82 -2.70 -2.16 -5.11
N LEU A 83 -3.03 -1.63 -6.30
CA LEU A 83 -2.07 -0.88 -7.12
C LEU A 83 -2.10 0.63 -6.88
N ALA A 84 -3.24 1.22 -6.48
CA ALA A 84 -3.32 2.66 -6.24
C ALA A 84 -2.38 3.16 -5.13
N PRO A 85 -2.23 2.47 -3.97
CA PRO A 85 -1.21 2.85 -2.99
C PRO A 85 0.20 2.90 -3.59
N LEU A 86 0.57 1.89 -4.39
CA LEU A 86 1.87 1.82 -5.04
C LEU A 86 2.08 2.98 -6.04
N LEU A 87 1.03 3.34 -6.78
CA LEU A 87 1.05 4.52 -7.65
C LEU A 87 1.31 5.80 -6.83
N PHE A 88 0.61 6.00 -5.70
CA PHE A 88 0.82 7.18 -4.87
C PHE A 88 2.26 7.29 -4.37
N PHE A 89 2.85 6.21 -3.84
CA PHE A 89 4.26 6.22 -3.45
C PHE A 89 5.18 6.54 -4.63
N SER A 90 4.88 5.98 -5.81
CA SER A 90 5.67 6.20 -7.03
C SER A 90 5.67 7.67 -7.49
N LEU A 91 4.57 8.40 -7.29
CA LEU A 91 4.48 9.84 -7.61
C LEU A 91 5.53 10.68 -6.87
N LEU A 92 5.92 10.30 -5.64
CA LEU A 92 6.96 11.00 -4.89
C LEU A 92 8.33 10.99 -5.59
N TYR A 93 8.63 9.90 -6.31
CA TYR A 93 9.90 9.69 -6.98
C TYR A 93 9.86 10.10 -8.45
N TRP A 94 8.67 10.05 -9.07
CA TRP A 94 8.46 10.46 -10.46
C TRP A 94 8.40 11.98 -10.63
N LEU A 95 7.74 12.70 -9.70
CA LEU A 95 7.54 14.14 -9.85
C LEU A 95 8.84 14.93 -9.60
N PRO A 96 9.20 15.89 -10.48
CA PRO A 96 10.47 16.62 -10.39
C PRO A 96 10.44 17.75 -9.34
N VAL A 97 10.04 17.45 -8.11
CA VAL A 97 9.99 18.42 -7.01
C VAL A 97 11.37 18.56 -6.38
N ARG A 98 12.02 19.71 -6.63
CA ARG A 98 13.37 20.04 -6.13
C ARG A 98 13.38 20.70 -4.75
N GLN A 99 12.32 21.42 -4.40
CA GLN A 99 12.27 22.14 -3.13
C GLN A 99 12.00 21.16 -1.95
N PRO A 100 12.89 21.07 -0.94
CA PRO A 100 12.80 20.03 0.09
C PRO A 100 11.50 20.06 0.92
N ARG A 101 11.00 21.26 1.25
CA ARG A 101 9.74 21.42 2.00
C ARG A 101 8.55 20.93 1.20
N THR A 102 8.46 21.31 -0.08
CA THR A 102 7.38 20.89 -0.99
C THR A 102 7.42 19.38 -1.21
N ARG A 103 8.61 18.80 -1.37
CA ARG A 103 8.80 17.35 -1.49
C ARG A 103 8.34 16.59 -0.25
N THR A 104 8.60 17.12 0.95
CA THR A 104 8.15 16.51 2.21
C THR A 104 6.63 16.58 2.37
N ARG A 105 6.00 17.70 1.98
CA ARG A 105 4.53 17.82 1.94
C ARG A 105 3.90 16.87 0.94
N LEU A 106 4.51 16.71 -0.24
CA LEU A 106 4.10 15.71 -1.22
C LEU A 106 4.19 14.30 -0.63
N ALA A 107 5.28 13.96 0.06
CA ALA A 107 5.43 12.67 0.74
C ALA A 107 4.33 12.42 1.77
N ALA A 108 3.99 13.43 2.59
CA ALA A 108 2.88 13.33 3.53
C ALA A 108 1.53 13.10 2.83
N ALA A 109 1.27 13.83 1.74
CA ALA A 109 0.04 13.67 0.97
C ALA A 109 -0.08 12.26 0.37
N VAL A 110 0.95 11.78 -0.34
CA VAL A 110 0.87 10.48 -1.03
C VAL A 110 0.83 9.30 -0.08
N THR A 111 1.55 9.36 1.05
CA THR A 111 1.54 8.28 2.06
C THR A 111 0.21 8.24 2.81
N THR A 112 -0.39 9.40 3.09
CA THR A 112 -1.72 9.47 3.69
C THR A 112 -2.78 8.93 2.74
N SER A 113 -2.76 9.33 1.47
CA SER A 113 -3.65 8.78 0.44
C SER A 113 -3.49 7.26 0.29
N ALA A 114 -2.25 6.77 0.29
CA ALA A 114 -1.97 5.34 0.24
C ALA A 114 -2.52 4.58 1.45
N PHE A 115 -2.37 5.11 2.67
CA PHE A 115 -2.94 4.51 3.88
C PHE A 115 -4.46 4.47 3.81
N VAL A 116 -5.12 5.58 3.49
CA VAL A 116 -6.59 5.64 3.40
C VAL A 116 -7.11 4.64 2.37
N PHE A 117 -6.47 4.56 1.21
CA PHE A 117 -6.88 3.66 0.14
C PHE A 117 -6.64 2.18 0.50
N ALA A 118 -5.51 1.87 1.15
CA ALA A 118 -5.22 0.53 1.65
C ALA A 118 -6.23 0.11 2.73
N LEU A 119 -6.59 1.01 3.65
CA LEU A 119 -7.58 0.78 4.69
C LEU A 119 -8.98 0.50 4.09
N MET A 120 -9.42 1.33 3.15
CA MET A 120 -10.67 1.11 2.43
C MET A 120 -10.67 -0.24 1.72
N THR A 121 -9.62 -0.55 0.97
CA THR A 121 -9.51 -1.81 0.22
C THR A 121 -9.55 -3.02 1.15
N PHE A 122 -8.78 -2.97 2.24
CA PHE A 122 -8.73 -4.06 3.22
C PHE A 122 -10.09 -4.28 3.89
N THR A 123 -10.74 -3.21 4.33
CA THR A 123 -12.04 -3.28 5.00
C THR A 123 -13.14 -3.79 4.07
N ILE A 124 -13.18 -3.33 2.82
CA ILE A 124 -14.10 -3.84 1.80
C ILE A 124 -13.83 -5.33 1.54
N GLY A 125 -12.57 -5.73 1.34
CA GLY A 125 -12.20 -7.13 1.13
C GLY A 125 -12.64 -8.04 2.28
N GLN A 126 -12.46 -7.60 3.52
CA GLN A 126 -12.94 -8.31 4.71
C GLN A 126 -14.47 -8.40 4.78
N ALA A 127 -15.19 -7.36 4.34
CA ALA A 127 -16.65 -7.38 4.31
C ALA A 127 -17.19 -8.44 3.34
N TYR A 128 -16.60 -8.57 2.14
CA TYR A 128 -16.95 -9.64 1.20
C TYR A 128 -16.65 -11.04 1.77
N VAL A 129 -15.50 -11.23 2.43
CA VAL A 129 -15.16 -12.54 3.04
C VAL A 129 -16.15 -12.93 4.12
N ARG A 130 -16.70 -11.95 4.85
CA ARG A 130 -17.72 -12.17 5.90
C ARG A 130 -19.14 -12.32 5.37
N GLY A 131 -19.38 -12.11 4.07
CA GLY A 131 -20.71 -12.15 3.47
C GLY A 131 -21.58 -10.92 3.77
N ASN A 132 -20.95 -9.79 4.09
CA ASN A 132 -21.65 -8.53 4.39
C ASN A 132 -21.88 -7.64 3.14
N LEU A 133 -21.37 -8.07 1.98
CA LEU A 133 -21.48 -7.48 0.64
C LEU A 133 -21.52 -8.62 -0.38
#